data_AF-X1BIY4-F1
#
_entry.id   AF-X1BIY4-F1
#
_cell.length_a   1.000
_cell.length_b   1.000
_cell.length_c   1.000
_cell.angle_alpha   90.00
_cell.angle_beta   90.00
_cell.angle_gamma   90.00
#
_symmetry.space_group_name_H-M   'P 1'
#
loop_
_entity.id
_entity.type
_entity.pdbx_description
1 polymer ?
#
loop_
_entity_poly.entity_id
_entity_poly.type
_entity_poly.pdbx_seq_one_letter_code
_entity_poly.pdbx_strand_id
1 'polypeptide(L)'
;GSDASVVMETTGTDDAITITIPTSTDAKVPAVGGKRRIYRTAVGGAIYYYDGEVDNNSGTSYKSDGADSALGTQIATKHDTVHTSPQLLVKRDNRIYLGDDERLYPSHIGDVEYFPAVWLQRTPDRRKITGLVEQGRNLVVFTEDTISVLTGTDEDNFQFRKSFPGDGCIAPRSIQNIKQYIIFLGFEGLMAFNGVETVDIDEKLNKYLRDNINYAAADTSCSCYYDDKYILSYPKDTAVYPTESVYFDYKTGKTGVYSFAFNVFSRWD
;
A
#
# COMPACT_ATOMS: atom_id res chain seq x y z
N GLY A 1 -4.14 -13.92 -13.66
CA GLY A 1 -4.42 -14.87 -14.74
C GLY A 1 -5.15 -14.11 -15.82
N SER A 2 -4.95 -14.44 -17.09
CA SER A 2 -5.78 -13.86 -18.16
C SER A 2 -7.16 -14.51 -18.11
N ASP A 3 -8.17 -13.79 -17.64
CA ASP A 3 -9.55 -14.25 -17.70
C ASP A 3 -10.00 -14.28 -19.17
N ALA A 4 -10.30 -15.48 -19.66
CA ALA A 4 -10.91 -15.65 -20.97
C ALA A 4 -12.43 -15.49 -20.80
N SER A 5 -12.98 -14.38 -21.28
CA SER A 5 -14.44 -14.22 -21.41
C SER A 5 -14.86 -14.53 -22.84
N VAL A 6 -15.95 -15.29 -22.99
CA VAL A 6 -16.59 -15.57 -24.27
C VAL A 6 -18.00 -15.01 -24.19
N VAL A 7 -18.33 -14.06 -25.07
CA VAL A 7 -19.69 -13.51 -25.20
C VAL A 7 -20.40 -14.28 -26.31
N MET A 8 -21.50 -14.94 -26.00
CA MET A 8 -22.42 -15.50 -26.99
C MET A 8 -23.87 -15.33 -26.53
N GLU A 9 -24.75 -14.90 -27.44
CA GLU A 9 -26.19 -14.74 -27.21
C GLU A 9 -26.93 -16.01 -27.63
N THR A 10 -27.84 -16.51 -26.80
CA THR A 10 -28.84 -17.53 -27.17
C THR A 10 -30.23 -16.90 -27.24
N THR A 11 -31.10 -17.42 -28.10
CA THR A 11 -32.41 -16.81 -28.43
C THR A 11 -33.60 -17.75 -28.25
N GLY A 12 -33.41 -18.95 -27.69
CA GLY A 12 -34.45 -19.93 -27.44
C GLY A 12 -34.56 -20.40 -25.97
N THR A 13 -35.80 -20.66 -25.53
CA THR A 13 -36.08 -21.51 -24.36
C THR A 13 -35.56 -22.93 -24.65
N ASP A 14 -34.75 -23.47 -23.74
CA ASP A 14 -34.02 -24.76 -23.83
C ASP A 14 -32.68 -24.75 -24.62
N ASP A 15 -32.15 -23.57 -24.95
CA ASP A 15 -30.84 -23.47 -25.57
C ASP A 15 -29.72 -23.84 -24.58
N ALA A 16 -28.93 -24.86 -24.92
CA ALA A 16 -27.68 -25.21 -24.24
C ALA A 16 -26.49 -24.60 -24.97
N ILE A 17 -25.54 -24.05 -24.23
CA ILE A 17 -24.32 -23.47 -24.78
C ILE A 17 -23.17 -24.44 -24.54
N THR A 18 -22.42 -24.77 -25.60
CA THR A 18 -21.13 -25.47 -25.45
C THR A 18 -20.01 -24.45 -25.51
N ILE A 19 -19.29 -24.30 -24.41
CA ILE A 19 -18.15 -23.40 -24.26
C ILE A 19 -16.89 -24.18 -24.59
N THR A 20 -16.07 -23.66 -25.51
CA THR A 20 -14.72 -24.18 -25.76
C THR A 20 -13.78 -23.63 -24.70
N ILE A 21 -13.15 -24.51 -23.93
CA ILE A 21 -12.24 -24.15 -22.84
C ILE A 21 -10.81 -24.45 -23.27
N PRO A 22 -9.91 -23.47 -23.40
CA PRO A 22 -8.52 -23.74 -23.70
C PRO A 22 -7.84 -24.49 -22.53
N THR A 23 -6.84 -25.28 -22.85
CA THR A 23 -5.94 -25.86 -21.84
C THR A 23 -5.04 -24.75 -21.29
N SER A 24 -4.96 -24.64 -19.96
CA SER A 24 -4.12 -23.62 -19.31
C SER A 24 -2.66 -24.09 -19.28
N THR A 25 -1.73 -23.19 -19.60
CA THR A 25 -0.28 -23.43 -19.42
C THR A 25 0.21 -23.02 -18.02
N ASP A 26 -0.67 -22.46 -17.18
CA ASP A 26 -0.34 -22.03 -15.81
C ASP A 26 -0.11 -23.24 -14.90
N ALA A 27 1.06 -23.30 -14.25
CA ALA A 27 1.43 -24.34 -13.31
C ALA A 27 0.48 -24.45 -12.10
N LYS A 28 -0.30 -23.40 -11.81
CA LYS A 28 -1.35 -23.40 -10.77
C LYS A 28 -2.60 -24.20 -11.16
N VAL A 29 -2.76 -24.59 -12.42
CA VAL A 29 -3.85 -25.45 -12.89
C VAL A 29 -3.28 -26.84 -13.22
N PRO A 30 -3.11 -27.72 -12.22
CA PRO A 30 -2.43 -28.99 -12.43
C PRO A 30 -3.20 -29.86 -13.42
N ALA A 31 -2.44 -30.56 -14.29
CA ALA A 31 -3.03 -31.46 -15.29
C ALA A 31 -3.83 -32.61 -14.68
N VAL A 32 -3.47 -33.02 -13.46
CA VAL A 32 -4.13 -34.07 -12.68
C VAL A 32 -4.70 -33.45 -11.41
N GLY A 33 -6.02 -33.58 -11.21
CA GLY A 33 -6.73 -33.01 -10.05
C GLY A 33 -6.97 -31.50 -10.11
N GLY A 34 -6.53 -30.81 -11.18
CA GLY A 34 -6.88 -29.41 -11.42
C GLY A 34 -8.32 -29.30 -11.89
N LYS A 35 -9.14 -28.58 -11.13
CA LYS A 35 -10.52 -28.26 -11.48
C LYS A 35 -10.57 -26.90 -12.17
N ARG A 36 -11.32 -26.79 -13.26
CA ARG A 36 -11.68 -25.50 -13.88
C ARG A 36 -13.16 -25.26 -13.62
N ARG A 37 -13.48 -24.25 -12.81
CA ARG A 37 -14.85 -23.87 -12.50
C ARG A 37 -15.40 -22.94 -13.57
N ILE A 38 -16.65 -23.16 -13.96
CA ILE A 38 -17.37 -22.40 -14.97
C ILE A 38 -18.44 -21.59 -14.26
N TYR A 39 -18.50 -20.31 -14.60
CA TYR A 39 -19.46 -19.37 -14.06
C TYR A 39 -20.18 -18.69 -15.21
N ARG A 40 -21.46 -18.37 -15.01
CA ARG A 40 -22.26 -17.60 -15.96
C ARG A 40 -23.02 -16.47 -15.28
N THR A 41 -23.43 -15.50 -16.09
CA THR A 41 -24.19 -14.33 -15.67
C THR A 41 -25.43 -14.22 -16.56
N ALA A 42 -26.47 -13.54 -16.08
CA ALA A 42 -27.58 -13.12 -16.94
C ALA A 42 -27.09 -12.11 -18.00
N VAL A 43 -27.89 -11.86 -19.03
CA VAL A 43 -27.55 -10.92 -20.11
C VAL A 43 -27.07 -9.56 -19.54
N GLY A 44 -25.81 -9.21 -19.84
CA GLY A 44 -25.18 -7.96 -19.39
C GLY A 44 -24.87 -7.86 -17.89
N GLY A 45 -24.97 -8.95 -17.13
CA GLY A 45 -24.89 -8.91 -15.67
C GLY A 45 -23.46 -8.87 -15.11
N ALA A 46 -23.27 -8.06 -14.06
CA ALA A 46 -22.03 -7.98 -13.26
C ALA A 46 -21.91 -9.09 -12.20
N ILE A 47 -22.89 -10.01 -12.12
CA ILE A 47 -22.98 -11.05 -11.10
C ILE A 47 -22.80 -12.42 -11.73
N TYR A 48 -21.75 -13.12 -11.31
CA TYR A 48 -21.45 -14.46 -11.77
C TYR A 48 -21.97 -15.50 -10.78
N TYR A 49 -22.61 -16.54 -11.29
CA TYR A 49 -23.05 -17.69 -10.52
C TYR A 49 -22.31 -18.93 -10.98
N TYR A 50 -22.03 -19.83 -10.03
CA TYR A 50 -21.44 -21.12 -10.35
C TYR A 50 -22.39 -21.97 -11.19
N ASP A 51 -21.92 -22.40 -12.35
CA ASP A 51 -22.66 -23.22 -13.31
C ASP A 51 -22.20 -24.69 -13.24
N GLY A 52 -20.90 -24.91 -13.14
CA GLY A 52 -20.33 -26.25 -13.00
C GLY A 52 -18.81 -26.27 -13.06
N GLU A 53 -18.21 -27.44 -13.24
CA GLU A 53 -16.76 -27.59 -13.32
C GLU A 53 -16.32 -28.67 -14.31
N VAL A 54 -15.07 -28.54 -14.78
CA VAL A 54 -14.34 -29.55 -15.53
C VAL A 54 -13.18 -30.04 -14.65
N ASP A 55 -13.20 -31.32 -14.28
CA ASP A 55 -12.29 -31.93 -13.30
C ASP A 55 -10.84 -32.19 -13.78
N ASN A 56 -10.41 -31.49 -14.84
CA ASN A 56 -9.07 -31.62 -15.40
C ASN A 56 -8.67 -30.34 -16.14
N ASN A 57 -7.40 -30.28 -16.60
CA ASN A 57 -6.89 -29.23 -17.48
C ASN A 57 -6.77 -29.69 -18.96
N SER A 58 -7.39 -30.81 -19.34
CA SER A 58 -7.29 -31.40 -20.68
C SER A 58 -8.58 -31.36 -21.48
N GLY A 59 -9.74 -31.39 -20.80
CA GLY A 59 -11.05 -31.25 -21.43
C GLY A 59 -11.18 -29.88 -22.09
N THR A 60 -11.62 -29.84 -23.34
CA THR A 60 -11.68 -28.61 -24.12
C THR A 60 -13.10 -28.09 -24.32
N SER A 61 -14.08 -28.69 -23.68
CA SER A 61 -15.48 -28.28 -23.77
C SER A 61 -16.22 -28.42 -22.44
N TYR A 62 -17.19 -27.54 -22.23
CA TYR A 62 -18.18 -27.63 -21.17
C TYR A 62 -19.54 -27.25 -21.72
N LYS A 63 -20.56 -28.05 -21.42
CA LYS A 63 -21.94 -27.79 -21.83
C LYS A 63 -22.69 -27.15 -20.66
N SER A 64 -23.08 -25.89 -20.83
CA SER A 64 -24.00 -25.18 -19.94
C SER A 64 -25.42 -25.42 -20.41
N ASP A 65 -26.16 -26.29 -19.72
CA ASP A 65 -27.55 -26.65 -20.04
C ASP A 65 -28.50 -26.58 -18.82
N GLY A 66 -28.01 -26.15 -17.66
CA GLY A 66 -28.84 -25.90 -16.49
C GLY A 66 -29.74 -24.68 -16.67
N ALA A 67 -30.93 -24.68 -16.08
CA ALA A 67 -31.79 -23.49 -16.01
C ALA A 67 -31.17 -22.41 -15.11
N ASP A 68 -31.43 -21.13 -15.37
CA ASP A 68 -30.90 -20.02 -14.55
C ASP A 68 -31.29 -20.14 -13.07
N SER A 69 -32.48 -20.68 -12.79
CA SER A 69 -32.95 -20.95 -11.43
C SER A 69 -32.19 -22.07 -10.71
N ALA A 70 -31.41 -22.88 -11.44
CA ALA A 70 -30.60 -23.96 -10.89
C ALA A 70 -29.13 -23.55 -10.67
N LEU A 71 -28.80 -22.29 -10.93
CA LEU A 71 -27.46 -21.75 -10.69
C LEU A 71 -27.08 -21.83 -9.22
N GLY A 72 -25.80 -22.13 -8.98
CA GLY A 72 -25.23 -22.21 -7.64
C GLY A 72 -25.01 -20.83 -7.02
N THR A 73 -24.17 -20.81 -5.99
CA THR A 73 -23.85 -19.57 -5.25
C THR A 73 -23.20 -18.53 -6.16
N GLN A 74 -23.55 -17.26 -5.95
CA GLN A 74 -22.83 -16.12 -6.51
C GLN A 74 -21.36 -16.16 -6.09
N ILE A 75 -20.44 -16.00 -7.05
CA ILE A 75 -19.02 -15.82 -6.74
C ILE A 75 -18.73 -14.34 -6.44
N ALA A 76 -17.92 -14.11 -5.42
CA ALA A 76 -17.30 -12.81 -5.20
C ALA A 76 -16.17 -12.62 -6.21
N THR A 77 -16.26 -11.60 -7.06
CA THR A 77 -15.18 -11.20 -7.99
C THR A 77 -14.18 -10.26 -7.31
N LYS A 78 -14.05 -10.37 -5.99
CA LYS A 78 -13.29 -9.43 -5.14
C LYS A 78 -11.80 -9.76 -5.15
N HIS A 79 -11.18 -9.81 -6.32
CA HIS A 79 -9.78 -10.20 -6.49
C HIS A 79 -8.99 -9.25 -7.38
N ASP A 80 -9.48 -8.02 -7.56
CA ASP A 80 -8.77 -6.98 -8.29
C ASP A 80 -7.44 -6.69 -7.57
N THR A 81 -6.35 -6.98 -8.28
CA THR A 81 -5.02 -6.58 -7.84
C THR A 81 -4.84 -5.09 -8.07
N VAL A 82 -4.02 -4.44 -7.24
CA VAL A 82 -3.62 -3.06 -7.52
C VAL A 82 -3.05 -2.96 -8.94
N HIS A 83 -3.49 -1.95 -9.68
CA HIS A 83 -3.11 -1.72 -11.08
C HIS A 83 -1.64 -1.33 -11.29
N THR A 84 -0.86 -1.25 -10.21
CA THR A 84 0.52 -0.75 -10.22
C THR A 84 1.41 -1.56 -9.27
N SER A 85 2.69 -1.19 -9.19
CA SER A 85 3.68 -1.78 -8.28
C SER A 85 3.98 -0.83 -7.11
N PRO A 86 3.04 -0.64 -6.16
CA PRO A 86 3.21 0.27 -5.05
C PRO A 86 4.43 -0.11 -4.20
N GLN A 87 5.18 0.91 -3.76
CA GLN A 87 6.41 0.73 -2.99
C GLN A 87 6.22 0.98 -1.49
N LEU A 88 5.10 1.59 -1.12
CA LEU A 88 4.77 1.93 0.27
C LEU A 88 3.56 1.12 0.72
N LEU A 89 3.66 0.53 1.90
CA LEU A 89 2.63 -0.29 2.51
C LEU A 89 2.46 0.10 3.97
N VAL A 90 1.22 0.23 4.41
CA VAL A 90 0.88 0.43 5.81
C VAL A 90 -0.45 -0.23 6.15
N LYS A 91 -0.60 -0.69 7.39
CA LYS A 91 -1.88 -1.19 7.92
C LYS A 91 -2.63 -0.06 8.63
N ARG A 92 -3.96 -0.05 8.53
CA ARG A 92 -4.86 0.78 9.36
C ARG A 92 -6.25 0.18 9.35
N ASP A 93 -6.92 0.10 10.51
CA ASP A 93 -8.32 -0.32 10.64
C ASP A 93 -8.69 -1.60 9.85
N ASN A 94 -7.89 -2.67 10.00
CA ASN A 94 -8.05 -3.96 9.28
C ASN A 94 -8.06 -3.85 7.74
N ARG A 95 -7.39 -2.82 7.20
CA ARG A 95 -7.09 -2.66 5.78
C ARG A 95 -5.58 -2.51 5.59
N ILE A 96 -5.13 -2.86 4.39
CA ILE A 96 -3.82 -2.47 3.88
C ILE A 96 -4.02 -1.23 3.01
N TYR A 97 -3.13 -0.27 3.16
CA TYR A 97 -3.05 0.89 2.28
C TYR A 97 -1.74 0.82 1.51
N LEU A 98 -1.84 1.01 0.20
CA LEU A 98 -0.72 0.99 -0.71
C LEU A 98 -0.54 2.38 -1.32
N GLY A 99 0.66 2.93 -1.20
CA GLY A 99 1.04 4.21 -1.79
C GLY A 99 1.82 3.99 -3.07
N ASP A 100 1.38 4.64 -4.15
CA ASP A 100 2.08 4.68 -5.43
C ASP A 100 1.90 6.05 -6.09
N ASP A 101 3.02 6.69 -6.42
CA ASP A 101 3.05 8.05 -6.92
C ASP A 101 2.16 8.99 -6.07
N GLU A 102 1.16 9.68 -6.64
CA GLU A 102 0.22 10.55 -5.92
C GLU A 102 -1.02 9.83 -5.34
N ARG A 103 -1.08 8.50 -5.44
CA ARG A 103 -2.29 7.71 -5.22
C ARG A 103 -2.15 6.77 -4.03
N LEU A 104 -3.24 6.66 -3.28
CA LEU A 104 -3.39 5.78 -2.15
C LEU A 104 -4.53 4.80 -2.44
N TYR A 105 -4.21 3.51 -2.34
CA TYR A 105 -5.10 2.40 -2.62
C TYR A 105 -5.43 1.66 -1.32
N PRO A 106 -6.61 1.91 -0.71
CA PRO A 106 -7.13 1.07 0.37
C PRO A 106 -7.56 -0.31 -0.15
N SER A 107 -7.19 -1.35 0.58
CA SER A 107 -7.79 -2.67 0.44
C SER A 107 -9.22 -2.67 0.95
N HIS A 108 -10.00 -3.68 0.59
CA HIS A 108 -11.26 -3.96 1.26
C HIS A 108 -11.04 -4.28 2.74
N ILE A 109 -12.04 -3.96 3.58
CA ILE A 109 -12.00 -4.30 5.00
C ILE A 109 -12.06 -5.81 5.20
N GLY A 110 -11.10 -6.37 5.92
CA GLY A 110 -11.04 -7.81 6.20
C GLY A 110 -10.66 -8.69 5.00
N ASP A 111 -10.44 -8.12 3.82
CA ASP A 111 -9.90 -8.81 2.65
C ASP A 111 -8.74 -7.99 2.08
N VAL A 112 -7.53 -8.40 2.46
CA VAL A 112 -6.30 -7.66 2.21
C VAL A 112 -5.77 -7.82 0.79
N GLU A 113 -6.36 -8.71 -0.01
CA GLU A 113 -5.94 -8.97 -1.39
C GLU A 113 -6.82 -8.24 -2.41
N TYR A 114 -7.91 -7.61 -1.97
CA TYR A 114 -8.85 -6.93 -2.85
C TYR A 114 -8.66 -5.41 -2.87
N PHE A 115 -8.29 -4.87 -4.03
CA PHE A 115 -8.08 -3.43 -4.25
C PHE A 115 -8.87 -2.92 -5.47
N PRO A 116 -10.14 -2.50 -5.29
CA PRO A 116 -10.95 -1.95 -6.37
C PRO A 116 -10.33 -0.71 -6.99
N ALA A 117 -10.30 -0.65 -8.32
CA ALA A 117 -9.77 0.50 -9.07
C ALA A 117 -10.45 1.82 -8.71
N VAL A 118 -11.74 1.76 -8.34
CA VAL A 118 -12.56 2.93 -7.96
C VAL A 118 -12.25 3.46 -6.57
N TRP A 119 -11.68 2.63 -5.69
CA TRP A 119 -11.32 3.00 -4.33
C TRP A 119 -9.89 3.52 -4.30
N LEU A 120 -9.69 4.70 -4.89
CA LEU A 120 -8.42 5.42 -4.85
C LEU A 120 -8.62 6.80 -4.23
N GLN A 121 -7.65 7.20 -3.42
CA GLN A 121 -7.56 8.55 -2.89
C GLN A 121 -6.31 9.21 -3.45
N ARG A 122 -6.41 10.48 -3.87
CA ARG A 122 -5.27 11.26 -4.35
C ARG A 122 -4.83 12.24 -3.29
N THR A 123 -3.53 12.46 -3.17
CA THR A 123 -3.02 13.51 -2.30
C THR A 123 -3.62 14.87 -2.70
N PRO A 124 -3.95 15.76 -1.74
CA PRO A 124 -4.61 17.04 -2.04
C PRO A 124 -3.88 17.87 -3.09
N ASP A 125 -2.55 17.90 -3.03
CA ASP A 125 -1.69 18.69 -3.91
C ASP A 125 -1.15 17.89 -5.10
N ARG A 126 -1.61 16.65 -5.32
CA ARG A 126 -1.15 15.78 -6.43
C ARG A 126 0.37 15.61 -6.45
N ARG A 127 0.93 15.43 -5.27
CA ARG A 127 2.35 15.18 -5.04
C ARG A 127 2.59 13.71 -4.78
N LYS A 128 3.77 13.26 -5.18
CA LYS A 128 4.25 11.90 -4.92
C LYS A 128 4.31 11.64 -3.42
N ILE A 129 3.73 10.52 -3.02
CA ILE A 129 3.79 10.01 -1.65
C ILE A 129 5.20 9.47 -1.43
N THR A 130 5.86 10.00 -0.41
CA THR A 130 7.20 9.59 0.02
C THR A 130 7.16 8.71 1.25
N GLY A 131 6.09 8.75 2.05
CA GLY A 131 5.97 7.93 3.26
C GLY A 131 4.54 7.80 3.77
N LEU A 132 4.27 6.69 4.45
CA LEU A 132 2.98 6.36 5.05
C LEU A 132 3.20 5.85 6.47
N VAL A 133 2.42 6.36 7.43
CA VAL A 133 2.47 5.86 8.82
C VAL A 133 1.12 6.00 9.51
N GLU A 134 0.77 5.00 10.30
CA GLU A 134 -0.41 5.04 11.16
C GLU A 134 -0.10 5.83 12.46
N GLN A 135 -1.00 6.74 12.82
CA GLN A 135 -0.98 7.46 14.10
C GLN A 135 -2.37 7.43 14.72
N GLY A 136 -2.55 6.57 15.73
CA GLY A 136 -3.86 6.33 16.31
C GLY A 136 -4.79 5.74 15.24
N ARG A 137 -5.90 6.43 14.94
CA ARG A 137 -6.86 6.03 13.88
C ARG A 137 -6.65 6.73 12.55
N ASN A 138 -5.68 7.62 12.49
CA ASN A 138 -5.40 8.43 11.31
C ASN A 138 -4.26 7.80 10.51
N LEU A 139 -4.34 7.93 9.19
CA LEU A 139 -3.20 7.63 8.31
C LEU A 139 -2.52 8.94 7.93
N VAL A 140 -1.27 9.09 8.32
CA VAL A 140 -0.45 10.25 7.95
C VAL A 140 0.29 9.91 6.65
N VAL A 141 0.13 10.78 5.67
CA VAL A 141 0.68 10.67 4.32
C VAL A 141 1.67 11.79 4.10
N PHE A 142 2.92 11.40 3.90
CA PHE A 142 4.02 12.31 3.61
C PHE A 142 4.22 12.41 2.10
N THR A 143 4.53 13.62 1.66
CA THR A 143 5.05 13.92 0.32
C THR A 143 6.40 14.61 0.48
N GLU A 144 7.00 15.05 -0.63
CA GLU A 144 8.29 15.76 -0.59
C GLU A 144 8.22 17.10 0.18
N ASP A 145 7.06 17.78 0.16
CA ASP A 145 6.90 19.16 0.68
C ASP A 145 5.66 19.38 1.56
N THR A 146 4.82 18.36 1.75
CA THR A 146 3.60 18.48 2.57
C THR A 146 3.30 17.21 3.37
N ILE A 147 2.59 17.41 4.49
CA ILE A 147 2.00 16.33 5.30
C ILE A 147 0.48 16.46 5.26
N SER A 148 -0.18 15.38 4.87
CA SER A 148 -1.63 15.26 4.85
C SER A 148 -2.08 14.12 5.75
N VAL A 149 -3.24 14.29 6.38
CA VAL A 149 -3.83 13.26 7.24
C VAL A 149 -5.08 12.74 6.58
N LEU A 150 -5.11 11.45 6.25
CA LEU A 150 -6.31 10.78 5.81
C LEU A 150 -7.15 10.40 7.04
N THR A 151 -8.38 10.89 7.02
CA THR A 151 -9.43 10.59 7.99
C THR A 151 -10.56 9.83 7.31
N GLY A 152 -11.49 9.30 8.11
CA GLY A 152 -12.54 8.39 7.64
C GLY A 152 -12.19 6.92 7.87
N THR A 153 -13.23 6.09 7.85
CA THR A 153 -13.23 4.66 8.18
C THR A 153 -13.53 3.76 6.98
N ASP A 154 -14.10 4.31 5.92
CA ASP A 154 -14.57 3.58 4.75
C ASP A 154 -14.40 4.41 3.47
N GLU A 155 -14.55 3.72 2.34
CA GLU A 155 -14.42 4.26 0.99
C GLU A 155 -15.33 5.45 0.67
N ASP A 156 -16.46 5.58 1.37
CA ASP A 156 -17.45 6.64 1.15
C ASP A 156 -17.10 7.93 1.91
N ASN A 157 -16.33 7.82 3.00
CA ASN A 157 -16.01 8.96 3.87
C ASN A 157 -14.52 9.28 4.01
N PHE A 158 -13.66 8.65 3.22
CA PHE A 158 -12.25 8.99 3.18
C PHE A 158 -12.04 10.44 2.75
N GLN A 159 -11.38 11.21 3.61
CA GLN A 159 -11.09 12.62 3.37
C GLN A 159 -9.69 12.96 3.83
N PHE A 160 -8.92 13.59 2.93
CA PHE A 160 -7.66 14.20 3.28
C PHE A 160 -7.88 15.55 3.94
N ARG A 161 -7.31 15.71 5.14
CA ARG A 161 -7.07 17.00 5.76
C ARG A 161 -5.62 17.38 5.52
N LYS A 162 -5.40 18.46 4.75
CA LYS A 162 -4.06 19.05 4.64
C LYS A 162 -3.67 19.58 6.02
N SER A 163 -2.57 19.08 6.58
CA SER A 163 -2.17 19.46 7.94
C SER A 163 -1.17 20.60 7.90
N PHE A 164 -0.10 20.47 7.10
CA PHE A 164 0.96 21.47 7.09
C PHE A 164 1.65 21.58 5.72
N PRO A 165 1.67 22.78 5.10
CA PRO A 165 2.49 23.06 3.92
C PRO A 165 3.91 23.49 4.32
N GLY A 166 4.92 23.00 3.60
CA GLY A 166 6.30 23.46 3.74
C GLY A 166 7.27 22.41 4.30
N ASP A 167 6.73 21.41 5.00
CA ASP A 167 7.50 20.29 5.52
C ASP A 167 6.99 18.98 4.93
N GLY A 168 7.89 18.19 4.37
CA GLY A 168 7.65 16.85 3.87
C GLY A 168 8.71 15.87 4.35
N CYS A 169 8.66 14.63 3.87
CA CYS A 169 9.65 13.61 4.23
C CYS A 169 10.52 13.27 3.03
N ILE A 170 11.83 13.41 3.19
CA ILE A 170 12.82 13.09 2.15
C ILE A 170 13.27 11.62 2.22
N ALA A 171 13.08 10.96 3.36
CA ALA A 171 13.52 9.59 3.60
C ALA A 171 12.43 8.76 4.29
N PRO A 172 11.61 7.96 3.57
CA PRO A 172 10.51 7.19 4.17
C PRO A 172 10.92 6.35 5.38
N ARG A 173 12.12 5.77 5.35
CA ARG A 173 12.63 4.89 6.41
C ARG A 173 13.06 5.67 7.67
N SER A 174 13.03 7.00 7.64
CA SER A 174 13.26 7.87 8.80
C SER A 174 12.01 8.05 9.67
N ILE A 175 10.83 7.65 9.19
CA ILE A 175 9.57 7.93 9.88
C ILE A 175 9.39 6.99 11.07
N GLN A 176 9.30 7.55 12.28
CA GLN A 176 9.04 6.82 13.51
C GLN A 176 7.87 7.43 14.28
N ASN A 177 6.87 6.60 14.60
CA ASN A 177 5.82 6.98 15.52
C ASN A 177 6.29 6.73 16.96
N ILE A 178 6.52 7.82 17.70
CA ILE A 178 7.03 7.83 19.07
C ILE A 178 6.00 8.56 19.96
N LYS A 179 5.24 7.76 20.71
CA LYS A 179 4.15 8.24 21.59
C LYS A 179 3.09 9.03 20.82
N GLN A 180 3.08 10.36 20.96
CA GLN A 180 2.12 11.25 20.28
C GLN A 180 2.73 12.00 19.10
N TYR A 181 4.03 11.79 18.82
CA TYR A 181 4.75 12.47 17.76
C TYR A 181 5.20 11.48 16.69
N ILE A 182 5.15 11.91 15.45
CA ILE A 182 5.89 11.26 14.38
C ILE A 182 7.18 12.06 14.17
N ILE A 183 8.32 11.42 14.41
CA ILE A 183 9.63 12.01 14.12
C ILE A 183 10.09 11.50 12.76
N PHE A 184 10.60 12.39 11.92
CA PHE A 184 11.05 12.07 10.56
C PHE A 184 12.14 13.02 10.10
N LEU A 185 12.83 12.63 9.02
CA LEU A 185 13.78 13.48 8.30
C LEU A 185 13.03 14.27 7.21
N GLY A 186 12.93 15.58 7.41
CA GLY A 186 12.50 16.54 6.41
C GLY A 186 13.68 17.23 5.71
N PHE A 187 13.39 18.18 4.83
CA PHE A 187 14.42 18.95 4.13
C PHE A 187 15.24 19.85 5.08
N GLU A 188 14.57 20.41 6.10
CA GLU A 188 15.22 21.27 7.09
C GLU A 188 15.94 20.50 8.21
N GLY A 189 15.78 19.17 8.29
CA GLY A 189 16.41 18.33 9.30
C GLY A 189 15.43 17.40 10.01
N LEU A 190 15.66 17.16 11.30
CA LEU A 190 14.76 16.36 12.13
C LEU A 190 13.55 17.17 12.58
N MET A 191 12.38 16.69 12.18
CA MET A 191 11.09 17.30 12.44
C MET A 191 10.23 16.36 13.29
N ALA A 192 9.37 16.93 14.13
CA ALA A 192 8.32 16.21 14.84
C ALA A 192 6.94 16.72 14.43
N PHE A 193 6.05 15.81 14.07
CA PHE A 193 4.66 16.09 13.72
C PHE A 193 3.71 15.57 14.80
N ASN A 194 2.81 16.43 15.30
CA ASN A 194 1.86 16.09 16.37
C ASN A 194 0.44 15.75 15.87
N GLY A 195 0.25 15.62 14.56
CA GLY A 195 -1.08 15.43 13.94
C GLY A 195 -1.74 16.73 13.46
N VAL A 196 -1.18 17.88 13.81
CA VAL A 196 -1.67 19.21 13.40
C VAL A 196 -0.55 20.01 12.76
N GLU A 197 0.57 20.17 13.44
CA GLU A 197 1.71 20.99 13.03
C GLU A 197 3.03 20.21 13.12
N THR A 198 4.04 20.73 12.43
CA THR A 198 5.43 20.28 12.49
C THR A 198 6.26 21.24 13.33
N VAL A 199 7.20 20.70 14.11
CA VAL A 199 8.17 21.46 14.89
C VAL A 199 9.58 20.91 14.70
N ASP A 200 10.56 21.79 14.69
CA ASP A 200 11.97 21.42 14.74
C ASP A 200 12.31 20.75 16.08
N ILE A 201 13.06 19.65 16.05
CA ILE A 201 13.54 18.98 17.28
C ILE A 201 14.62 19.81 17.99
N ASP A 202 15.63 20.24 17.24
CA ASP A 202 16.75 21.03 17.75
C ASP A 202 17.42 21.77 16.60
N GLU A 203 17.44 23.10 16.65
CA GLU A 203 17.95 23.94 15.56
C GLU A 203 19.45 23.69 15.28
N LYS A 204 20.23 23.42 16.32
CA LYS A 204 21.68 23.18 16.19
C LYS A 204 21.97 21.84 15.53
N LEU A 205 21.27 20.79 15.94
CA LEU A 205 21.35 19.47 15.32
C LEU A 205 20.85 19.53 13.88
N ASN A 206 19.74 20.23 13.62
CA ASN A 206 19.20 20.39 12.26
C ASN A 206 20.20 21.14 11.37
N LYS A 207 20.82 22.22 11.86
CA LYS A 207 21.91 22.87 11.13
C LYS A 207 23.07 21.92 10.85
N TYR A 208 23.54 21.17 11.85
CA TYR A 208 24.61 20.19 11.67
C TYR A 208 24.23 19.16 10.60
N LEU A 209 23.03 18.59 10.68
CA LEU A 209 22.56 17.59 9.74
C LEU A 209 22.46 18.15 8.32
N ARG A 210 21.91 19.35 8.15
CA ARG A 210 21.81 20.01 6.83
C ARG A 210 23.18 20.29 6.20
N ASP A 211 24.17 20.67 7.00
CA ASP A 211 25.53 20.97 6.53
C ASP A 211 26.31 19.69 6.17
N ASN A 212 25.91 18.52 6.68
CA ASN A 212 26.67 17.27 6.54
C ASN A 212 25.95 16.18 5.73
N ILE A 213 24.65 16.28 5.43
CA ILE A 213 23.92 15.24 4.69
C ILE A 213 24.18 15.32 3.19
N ASN A 214 24.38 14.17 2.55
CA ASN A 214 24.33 14.06 1.10
C ASN A 214 22.88 14.03 0.60
N TYR A 215 22.32 15.17 0.19
CA TYR A 215 20.95 15.24 -0.33
C TYR A 215 20.70 14.37 -1.57
N ALA A 216 21.73 14.06 -2.37
CA ALA A 216 21.58 13.18 -3.53
C ALA A 216 21.35 11.71 -3.16
N ALA A 217 21.62 11.33 -1.90
CA ALA A 217 21.41 9.98 -1.37
C ALA A 217 20.54 9.99 -0.09
N ALA A 218 19.88 11.10 0.24
CA ALA A 218 19.19 11.26 1.52
C ALA A 218 18.03 10.27 1.71
N ASP A 219 17.45 9.76 0.62
CA ASP A 219 16.43 8.71 0.61
C ASP A 219 16.93 7.37 1.20
N THR A 220 18.25 7.15 1.24
CA THR A 220 18.89 5.99 1.87
C THR A 220 18.93 6.08 3.40
N SER A 221 18.67 7.25 3.97
CA SER A 221 18.62 7.45 5.42
C SER A 221 17.56 6.55 6.06
N CYS A 222 17.87 6.02 7.24
CA CYS A 222 16.94 5.17 7.98
C CYS A 222 17.02 5.43 9.47
N SER A 223 15.96 5.08 10.18
CA SER A 223 15.84 5.36 11.61
C SER A 223 15.37 4.16 12.41
N CYS A 224 15.60 4.21 13.72
CA CYS A 224 14.93 3.37 14.69
C CYS A 224 14.60 4.15 15.97
N TYR A 225 13.65 3.62 16.73
CA TYR A 225 13.39 4.05 18.10
C TYR A 225 13.82 2.94 19.06
N TYR A 226 14.81 3.22 19.90
CA TYR A 226 15.35 2.25 20.86
C TYR A 226 15.83 2.97 22.13
N ASP A 227 15.54 2.40 23.31
CA ASP A 227 15.98 2.95 24.61
C ASP A 227 15.67 4.46 24.78
N ASP A 228 14.41 4.82 24.50
CA ASP A 228 13.89 6.20 24.49
C ASP A 228 14.64 7.17 23.55
N LYS A 229 15.43 6.66 22.60
CA LYS A 229 16.16 7.45 21.61
C LYS A 229 15.61 7.19 20.23
N TYR A 230 15.29 8.26 19.53
CA TYR A 230 15.21 8.25 18.08
C TYR A 230 16.63 8.34 17.52
N ILE A 231 17.03 7.38 16.69
CA ILE A 231 18.35 7.33 16.05
C ILE A 231 18.12 7.37 14.55
N LEU A 232 18.73 8.33 13.87
CA LEU A 232 18.72 8.47 12.42
C LEU A 232 20.14 8.22 11.89
N SER A 233 20.30 7.20 11.06
CA SER A 233 21.51 6.98 10.26
C SER A 233 21.33 7.65 8.90
N TYR A 234 22.33 8.43 8.46
CA TYR A 234 22.27 9.25 7.25
C TYR A 234 23.59 9.22 6.46
N PRO A 235 23.55 9.42 5.13
CA PRO A 235 24.76 9.49 4.32
C PRO A 235 25.47 10.82 4.52
N LYS A 236 26.67 10.79 5.08
CA LYS A 236 27.46 11.99 5.35
C LYS A 236 28.31 12.42 4.15
N ASP A 237 28.41 13.73 3.93
CA ASP A 237 29.23 14.39 2.92
C ASP A 237 28.94 13.90 1.49
N THR A 238 29.81 13.06 0.95
CA THR A 238 29.69 12.49 -0.40
C THR A 238 29.31 11.01 -0.39
N ALA A 239 29.11 10.41 0.79
CA ALA A 239 28.70 9.02 0.91
C ALA A 239 27.34 8.79 0.26
N VAL A 240 27.15 7.63 -0.37
CA VAL A 240 25.87 7.21 -0.99
C VAL A 240 25.13 6.17 -0.14
N TYR A 241 25.62 5.93 1.06
CA TYR A 241 25.04 5.06 2.07
C TYR A 241 25.25 5.69 3.46
N PRO A 242 24.41 5.37 4.45
CA PRO A 242 24.58 5.87 5.80
C PRO A 242 25.98 5.59 6.40
N THR A 243 26.62 6.63 6.93
CA THR A 243 27.98 6.55 7.52
C THR A 243 28.05 7.17 8.91
N GLU A 244 27.09 8.04 9.27
CA GLU A 244 26.98 8.63 10.59
C GLU A 244 25.53 8.52 11.10
N SER A 245 25.34 8.57 12.42
CA SER A 245 24.01 8.66 13.01
C SER A 245 23.89 9.86 13.93
N VAL A 246 22.72 10.47 13.94
CA VAL A 246 22.31 11.43 14.97
C VAL A 246 21.27 10.78 15.86
N TYR A 247 21.17 11.22 17.11
CA TYR A 247 20.13 10.78 18.02
C TYR A 247 19.43 11.95 18.71
N PHE A 248 18.18 11.72 19.05
CA PHE A 248 17.37 12.53 19.94
C PHE A 248 16.86 11.64 21.07
N ASP A 249 17.29 11.91 22.30
CA ASP A 249 16.84 11.23 23.50
C ASP A 249 15.55 11.89 24.00
N TYR A 250 14.43 11.19 23.85
CA TYR A 250 13.10 11.69 24.18
C TYR A 250 12.93 11.96 25.68
N LYS A 251 13.66 11.25 26.54
CA LYS A 251 13.53 11.36 28.00
C LYS A 251 14.28 12.57 28.54
N THR A 252 15.45 12.85 27.99
CA THR A 252 16.34 13.92 28.47
C THR A 252 16.30 15.17 27.59
N GLY A 253 15.72 15.09 26.39
CA GLY A 253 15.74 16.14 25.39
C GLY A 253 17.12 16.37 24.77
N LYS A 254 18.09 15.49 25.03
CA LYS A 254 19.46 15.65 24.54
C LYS A 254 19.58 15.14 23.12
N THR A 255 20.33 15.88 22.33
CA THR A 255 20.73 15.49 20.98
C THR A 255 22.22 15.16 20.94
N GLY A 256 22.63 14.38 19.94
CA GLY A 256 24.04 14.11 19.72
C GLY A 256 24.30 13.31 18.46
N VAL A 257 25.57 12.98 18.27
CA VAL A 257 26.09 12.28 17.08
C VAL A 257 26.80 11.01 17.53
N TYR A 258 26.56 9.92 16.81
CA TYR A 258 27.30 8.68 16.88
C TYR A 258 28.15 8.51 15.62
N SER A 259 29.38 8.05 15.80
CA SER A 259 30.31 7.74 14.70
C SER A 259 30.07 6.37 14.05
N PHE A 260 28.87 5.83 14.17
CA PHE A 260 28.45 4.60 13.50
C PHE A 260 27.17 4.87 12.70
N ALA A 261 26.87 4.01 11.74
CA ALA A 261 25.61 4.03 11.01
C ALA A 261 25.11 2.62 10.70
N PHE A 262 23.80 2.56 10.47
CA PHE A 262 23.14 1.38 9.98
C PHE A 262 22.47 1.70 8.64
N ASN A 263 22.49 0.73 7.72
CA ASN A 263 21.83 0.86 6.42
C ASN A 263 20.36 0.43 6.47
N VAL A 264 20.02 -0.38 7.47
CA VAL A 264 18.68 -0.89 7.68
C VAL A 264 18.49 -1.13 9.17
N PHE A 265 17.31 -0.77 9.65
CA PHE A 265 16.80 -1.22 10.93
C PHE A 265 15.63 -2.15 10.67
N SER A 266 15.58 -3.26 11.40
CA SER A 266 14.39 -4.10 11.43
C SER A 266 13.58 -3.71 12.67
N ARG A 267 12.31 -3.35 12.46
CA ARG A 267 11.36 -3.21 13.55
C ARG A 267 10.75 -4.58 13.79
N TRP A 268 11.06 -5.16 14.94
CA TRP A 268 10.39 -6.37 15.43
C TRP A 268 9.34 -5.87 16.42
N ASP A 269 8.12 -5.64 15.93
CA ASP A 269 6.95 -5.40 16.76
C ASP A 269 6.26 -6.71 17.16
#